data_AF-A0A2V9NVE8-F1
#
_entry.id   AF-A0A2V9NVE8-F1
#
_cell.length_a   1.000
_cell.length_b   1.000
_cell.length_c   1.000
_cell.angle_alpha   90.00
_cell.angle_beta   90.00
_cell.angle_gamma   90.00
#
_symmetry.space_group_name_H-M   'P 1'
#
loop_
_entity.id
_entity.type
_entity.pdbx_description
1 polymer ?
#
loop_
_entity_poly.entity_id
_entity_poly.type
_entity_poly.pdbx_seq_one_letter_code
_entity_poly.pdbx_strand_id
1 'polypeptide(L)'
;MQPLTVHNALITHYGDVWRNNLFVLLDVKMPLIFNQQAQTWLESLAFNEAGGTNGWGQNFAVVKHGKGSIAWIAYPVELAEGDAEPAQLYSLLLEKDREFGPHYEHRDLSPGVMVYPIVLEDSILYVIVSDDARPADIDLTDKSTGVHITLKLPAQHAALALIGKKEKAVIAKYGF
;
A
#
# COMPACT_ATOMS: atom_id res chain seq x y z
N MET A 1 27.39 32.46 2.06
CA MET A 1 25.93 32.30 2.17
C MET A 1 25.39 31.92 0.80
N GLN A 2 25.21 30.62 0.60
CA GLN A 2 24.24 29.91 -0.27
C GLN A 2 24.56 28.41 -0.10
N PRO A 3 23.56 27.54 0.12
CA PRO A 3 23.80 26.10 0.33
C PRO A 3 23.93 25.42 -1.03
N LEU A 4 25.01 24.66 -1.24
CA LEU A 4 25.08 23.70 -2.33
C LEU A 4 24.57 22.36 -1.83
N THR A 5 23.32 22.11 -2.22
CA THR A 5 22.62 20.84 -2.25
C THR A 5 23.40 19.78 -3.04
N VAL A 6 23.02 18.52 -2.79
CA VAL A 6 23.26 17.30 -3.57
C VAL A 6 24.56 16.56 -3.25
N HIS A 7 24.53 15.65 -2.28
CA HIS A 7 25.35 14.45 -2.27
C HIS A 7 24.45 13.21 -2.14
N ASN A 8 23.83 12.82 -3.26
CA ASN A 8 23.61 11.40 -3.53
C ASN A 8 25.02 10.81 -3.73
N ALA A 9 25.61 10.27 -2.66
CA ALA A 9 26.88 9.57 -2.77
C ALA A 9 26.63 8.15 -3.30
N LEU A 10 26.56 8.06 -4.63
CA LEU A 10 27.08 6.94 -5.39
C LEU A 10 28.62 7.06 -5.41
N ILE A 11 29.36 5.98 -5.08
CA ILE A 11 30.78 5.80 -5.46
C ILE A 11 30.98 4.36 -5.95
N THR A 12 31.34 4.20 -7.23
CA THR A 12 31.78 2.97 -7.96
C THR A 12 33.33 2.91 -7.96
N HIS A 13 34.11 1.82 -8.17
CA HIS A 13 34.10 0.60 -9.02
C HIS A 13 34.97 -0.52 -8.36
N TYR A 14 34.94 -1.83 -8.67
CA TYR A 14 34.76 -2.55 -9.94
C TYR A 14 34.04 -3.90 -9.65
N GLY A 15 32.82 -4.07 -10.15
CA GLY A 15 31.98 -5.25 -9.89
C GLY A 15 30.55 -4.85 -9.54
N ASP A 16 29.68 -4.83 -10.54
CA ASP A 16 28.31 -4.33 -10.47
C ASP A 16 27.43 -5.11 -9.48
N VAL A 17 27.25 -4.58 -8.26
CA VAL A 17 26.11 -4.90 -7.39
C VAL A 17 25.62 -3.61 -6.74
N TRP A 18 24.54 -3.06 -7.28
CA TRP A 18 23.86 -1.88 -6.75
C TRP A 18 23.32 -2.19 -5.35
N ARG A 19 23.86 -1.53 -4.31
CA ARG A 19 23.24 -1.42 -2.99
C ARG A 19 22.04 -0.48 -3.06
N ASN A 20 20.97 -0.93 -3.70
CA ASN A 20 19.67 -0.32 -3.54
C ASN A 20 18.96 -1.08 -2.41
N ASN A 21 18.20 -0.40 -1.55
CA ASN A 21 17.23 -1.02 -0.63
C ASN A 21 16.05 -1.60 -1.43
N LEU A 22 16.39 -2.43 -2.41
CA LEU A 22 15.50 -3.03 -3.37
C LEU A 22 14.99 -4.31 -2.73
N PHE A 23 13.73 -4.25 -2.36
CA PHE A 23 13.01 -5.38 -1.85
C PHE A 23 12.35 -6.13 -3.00
N VAL A 24 12.44 -7.46 -3.02
CA VAL A 24 11.72 -8.29 -4.00
C VAL A 24 10.67 -9.11 -3.27
N LEU A 25 9.41 -8.78 -3.50
CA LEU A 25 8.25 -9.52 -3.02
C LEU A 25 7.47 -10.04 -4.21
N LEU A 26 7.35 -11.36 -4.34
CA LEU A 26 6.54 -11.96 -5.41
C LEU A 26 6.91 -11.44 -6.80
N ASP A 27 8.22 -11.33 -7.04
CA ASP A 27 8.80 -10.79 -8.26
C ASP A 27 8.54 -9.28 -8.49
N VAL A 28 7.90 -8.58 -7.54
CA VAL A 28 7.75 -7.12 -7.52
C VAL A 28 8.93 -6.49 -6.79
N LYS A 29 9.58 -5.56 -7.47
CA LYS A 29 10.68 -4.74 -6.94
C LYS A 29 10.12 -3.47 -6.30
N MET A 30 10.28 -3.31 -5.00
CA MET A 30 9.83 -2.13 -4.25
C MET A 30 11.04 -1.38 -3.66
N PRO A 31 11.27 -0.11 -4.04
CA PRO A 31 12.35 0.69 -3.47
C PRO A 31 11.90 1.35 -2.16
N LEU A 32 12.43 0.90 -1.01
CA LEU A 32 12.17 1.59 0.26
C LEU A 32 13.22 2.67 0.49
N ILE A 33 12.77 3.91 0.60
CA ILE A 33 13.63 5.07 0.87
C ILE A 33 13.53 5.38 2.36
N PHE A 34 14.68 5.59 3.02
CA PHE A 34 14.74 5.93 4.44
C PHE A 34 15.61 7.15 4.62
N ASN A 35 15.32 7.96 5.64
CA ASN A 35 16.22 9.02 6.04
C ASN A 35 17.54 8.45 6.59
N GLN A 36 18.58 9.31 6.66
CA GLN A 36 19.94 8.92 7.04
C GLN A 36 20.03 8.26 8.42
N GLN A 37 19.24 8.72 9.38
CA GLN A 37 19.23 8.18 10.74
C GLN A 37 18.63 6.77 10.76
N ALA A 38 17.49 6.58 10.10
CA ALA A 38 16.84 5.27 9.97
C ALA A 38 17.73 4.27 9.25
N GLN A 39 18.40 4.69 8.17
CA GLN A 39 19.26 3.83 7.36
C GLN A 39 20.40 3.19 8.16
N THR A 40 20.93 3.89 9.16
CA THR A 40 22.02 3.37 10.02
C THR A 40 21.55 2.19 10.89
N TRP A 41 20.28 2.14 11.27
CA TRP A 41 19.72 1.04 12.07
C TRP A 41 19.36 -0.19 11.23
N LEU A 42 19.08 -0.02 9.93
CA LEU A 42 18.60 -1.10 9.05
C LEU A 42 19.60 -2.24 8.89
N GLU A 43 20.91 -1.94 8.87
CA GLU A 43 21.95 -2.95 8.71
C GLU A 43 21.97 -3.96 9.87
N SER A 44 21.47 -3.57 11.05
CA SER A 44 21.37 -4.46 12.22
C SER A 44 20.13 -5.37 12.21
N LEU A 45 19.13 -5.07 11.38
CA LEU A 45 17.83 -5.75 11.34
C LEU A 45 17.73 -6.77 10.19
N ALA A 46 18.67 -6.76 9.26
CA ALA A 46 18.71 -7.71 8.15
C ALA A 46 18.82 -9.15 8.68
N PHE A 47 18.10 -10.08 8.06
CA PHE A 47 18.19 -11.49 8.43
C PHE A 47 19.58 -12.02 8.10
N ASN A 48 20.29 -12.53 9.11
CA ASN A 48 21.65 -13.03 8.99
C ASN A 48 21.78 -14.38 8.24
N GLU A 49 20.68 -15.00 7.81
CA GLU A 49 20.73 -16.31 7.16
C GLU A 49 20.91 -16.24 5.65
N ALA A 50 22.11 -16.65 5.23
CA ALA A 50 22.45 -17.11 3.90
C ALA A 50 21.58 -18.32 3.51
N GLY A 51 20.42 -18.08 2.91
CA GLY A 51 19.49 -19.15 2.49
C GLY A 51 18.90 -18.99 1.09
N GLY A 52 19.34 -17.99 0.32
CA GLY A 52 19.01 -17.87 -1.11
C GLY A 52 20.26 -18.16 -1.93
N THR A 53 20.20 -19.13 -2.85
CA THR A 53 21.23 -19.51 -3.83
C THR A 53 21.64 -18.37 -4.80
N ASN A 54 21.27 -17.13 -4.51
CA ASN A 54 21.46 -15.93 -5.32
C ASN A 54 22.00 -14.71 -4.54
N GLY A 55 22.45 -14.86 -3.29
CA GLY A 55 23.24 -13.83 -2.59
C GLY A 55 22.47 -12.60 -2.11
N TRP A 56 21.14 -12.61 -2.15
CA TRP A 56 20.31 -11.58 -1.51
C TRP A 56 19.94 -12.06 -0.10
N GLY A 57 20.46 -11.38 0.94
CA GLY A 57 19.96 -11.57 2.31
C GLY A 57 18.46 -11.37 2.31
N GLN A 58 17.71 -12.35 2.81
CA GLN A 58 16.25 -12.35 2.68
C GLN A 58 15.66 -11.33 3.65
N ASN A 59 15.45 -10.09 3.24
CA ASN A 59 14.76 -9.07 4.07
C ASN A 59 13.25 -9.32 4.22
N PHE A 60 12.76 -10.45 3.72
CA PHE A 60 11.40 -10.93 3.88
C PHE A 60 11.29 -12.45 3.86
N ALA A 61 10.37 -12.94 4.66
CA ALA A 61 9.98 -14.34 4.69
C ALA A 61 8.45 -14.46 4.79
N VAL A 62 7.89 -15.49 4.16
CA VAL A 62 6.54 -15.98 4.45
C VAL A 62 6.66 -17.33 5.13
N VAL A 63 6.34 -17.39 6.42
CA VAL A 63 6.39 -18.62 7.20
C VAL A 63 4.99 -19.19 7.33
N LYS A 64 4.79 -20.46 6.93
CA LYS A 64 3.51 -21.15 7.15
C LYS A 64 3.37 -21.54 8.62
N HIS A 65 2.21 -21.27 9.21
CA HIS A 65 1.92 -21.63 10.59
C HIS A 65 0.44 -22.04 10.73
N GLY A 66 0.20 -23.32 11.04
CA GLY A 66 -1.15 -23.89 11.07
C GLY A 66 -1.85 -23.76 9.72
N LYS A 67 -3.05 -23.15 9.71
CA LYS A 67 -3.82 -22.87 8.50
C LYS A 67 -3.45 -21.55 7.80
N GLY A 68 -2.58 -20.74 8.42
CA GLY A 68 -2.23 -19.40 7.94
C GLY A 68 -0.78 -19.24 7.52
N SER A 69 -0.39 -17.99 7.30
CA SER A 69 1.00 -17.60 7.06
C SER A 69 1.33 -16.30 7.77
N ILE A 70 2.58 -16.18 8.19
CA ILE A 70 3.18 -14.97 8.74
C ILE A 70 4.06 -14.37 7.65
N ALA A 71 3.75 -13.16 7.22
CA ALA A 71 4.65 -12.34 6.42
C ALA A 71 5.54 -11.53 7.38
N TRP A 72 6.86 -11.69 7.28
CA TRP A 72 7.82 -10.98 8.11
C TRP A 72 8.76 -10.19 7.21
N ILE A 73 8.87 -8.89 7.45
CA ILE A 73 9.80 -7.98 6.80
C ILE A 73 10.78 -7.45 7.85
N ALA A 74 12.08 -7.51 7.56
CA ALA A 74 13.13 -7.02 8.46
C ALA A 74 13.12 -5.49 8.57
N TYR A 75 12.77 -4.82 7.48
CA TYR A 75 12.75 -3.37 7.42
C TYR A 75 11.45 -2.78 7.98
N PRO A 76 11.52 -1.67 8.73
CA PRO A 76 10.36 -0.97 9.24
C PRO A 76 9.71 -0.20 8.09
N VAL A 77 8.92 -0.88 7.26
CA VAL A 77 8.30 -0.32 6.05
C VAL A 77 7.50 0.96 6.31
N GLU A 78 6.88 1.08 7.49
CA GLU A 78 6.16 2.29 7.93
C GLU A 78 7.04 3.52 8.14
N LEU A 79 8.35 3.33 8.26
CA LEU A 79 9.33 4.42 8.38
C LEU A 79 9.96 4.78 7.04
N ALA A 80 9.54 4.12 5.95
CA ALA A 80 9.95 4.53 4.62
C ALA A 80 9.34 5.90 4.27
N GLU A 81 10.02 6.66 3.43
CA GLU A 81 9.53 7.93 2.94
C GLU A 81 8.43 7.70 1.91
N GLY A 82 7.24 8.27 2.16
CA GLY A 82 6.08 8.18 1.28
C GLY A 82 5.17 6.98 1.59
N ASP A 83 3.96 7.03 1.05
CA ASP A 83 2.90 6.06 1.38
C ASP A 83 2.68 4.99 0.29
N ALA A 84 3.29 5.17 -0.89
CA ALA A 84 3.01 4.32 -2.05
C ALA A 84 3.57 2.90 -1.87
N GLU A 85 4.82 2.78 -1.43
CA GLU A 85 5.49 1.49 -1.28
C GLU A 85 4.93 0.66 -0.11
N PRO A 86 4.68 1.23 1.09
CA PRO A 86 3.95 0.53 2.15
C PRO A 86 2.54 0.10 1.70
N ALA A 87 1.77 0.96 1.03
CA ALA A 87 0.44 0.61 0.55
C ALA A 87 0.48 -0.52 -0.50
N GLN A 88 1.45 -0.50 -1.41
CA GLN A 88 1.66 -1.56 -2.39
C GLN A 88 1.98 -2.89 -1.73
N LEU A 89 2.85 -2.89 -0.72
CA LEU A 89 3.18 -4.07 0.06
C LEU A 89 1.94 -4.70 0.71
N TYR A 90 1.12 -3.90 1.40
CA TYR A 90 -0.10 -4.42 2.03
C TYR A 90 -1.08 -4.96 1.00
N SER A 91 -1.24 -4.27 -0.13
CA SER A 91 -2.08 -4.72 -1.24
C SER A 91 -1.64 -6.09 -1.76
N LEU A 92 -0.33 -6.28 -1.98
CA LEU A 92 0.23 -7.58 -2.42
C LEU A 92 0.03 -8.70 -1.40
N LEU A 93 0.06 -8.39 -0.10
CA LEU A 93 -0.18 -9.38 0.95
C LEU A 93 -1.66 -9.77 1.03
N LEU A 94 -2.58 -8.82 0.86
CA LEU A 94 -4.03 -9.04 0.90
C LEU A 94 -4.56 -9.70 -0.38
N GLU A 95 -4.01 -9.38 -1.56
CA GLU A 95 -4.43 -9.97 -2.84
C GLU A 95 -4.28 -11.48 -2.91
N LYS A 96 -3.33 -12.04 -2.15
CA LYS A 96 -3.15 -13.50 -2.06
C LYS A 96 -4.32 -14.21 -1.42
N ASP A 97 -5.11 -13.49 -0.62
CA ASP A 97 -6.20 -14.08 0.13
C ASP A 97 -7.50 -13.36 -0.20
N ARG A 98 -8.28 -13.99 -1.07
CA ARG A 98 -9.57 -13.46 -1.55
C ARG A 98 -10.57 -13.22 -0.42
N GLU A 99 -10.38 -13.85 0.74
CA GLU A 99 -11.23 -13.64 1.91
C GLU A 99 -10.97 -12.28 2.60
N PHE A 100 -9.75 -11.74 2.49
CA PHE A 100 -9.35 -10.50 3.17
C PHE A 100 -9.18 -9.30 2.24
N GLY A 101 -9.47 -9.46 0.95
CA GLY A 101 -9.43 -8.37 -0.03
C GLY A 101 -10.58 -7.36 0.13
N PRO A 102 -10.44 -6.15 -0.44
CA PRO A 102 -11.50 -5.14 -0.39
C PRO A 102 -12.79 -5.63 -1.07
N HIS A 103 -13.94 -5.22 -0.54
CA HIS A 103 -15.27 -5.52 -1.10
C HIS A 103 -15.56 -4.75 -2.41
N TYR A 104 -14.61 -3.94 -2.86
CA TYR A 104 -14.68 -3.17 -4.09
C TYR A 104 -13.47 -3.45 -4.98
N GLU A 105 -13.62 -3.17 -6.26
CA GLU A 105 -12.54 -2.92 -7.20
C GLU A 105 -12.33 -1.41 -7.28
N HIS A 106 -11.11 -0.96 -7.56
CA HIS A 106 -10.82 0.45 -7.72
C HIS A 106 -9.80 0.68 -8.83
N ARG A 107 -9.76 1.91 -9.34
CA ARG A 107 -8.75 2.37 -10.28
C ARG A 107 -7.98 3.55 -9.69
N ASP A 108 -6.66 3.45 -9.68
CA ASP A 108 -5.74 4.55 -9.33
C ASP A 108 -6.07 5.27 -8.00
N LEU A 109 -6.55 4.51 -7.00
CA LEU A 109 -6.92 5.05 -5.69
C LEU A 109 -5.67 5.48 -4.93
N SER A 110 -5.64 6.74 -4.47
CA SER A 110 -4.54 7.27 -3.68
C SER A 110 -4.38 6.50 -2.35
N PRO A 111 -3.15 6.19 -1.91
CA PRO A 111 -2.89 5.65 -0.57
C PRO A 111 -3.42 6.54 0.57
N GLY A 112 -3.55 7.85 0.34
CA GLY A 112 -4.13 8.80 1.29
C GLY A 112 -5.66 8.80 1.34
N VAL A 113 -6.33 7.86 0.67
CA VAL A 113 -7.79 7.71 0.68
C VAL A 113 -8.19 6.39 1.36
N MET A 114 -8.93 6.50 2.45
CA MET A 114 -9.59 5.36 3.09
C MET A 114 -10.98 5.15 2.49
N VAL A 115 -11.26 3.91 2.07
CA VAL A 115 -12.59 3.46 1.66
C VAL A 115 -13.02 2.32 2.56
N TYR A 116 -14.11 2.52 3.29
CA TYR A 116 -14.61 1.57 4.27
C TYR A 116 -16.08 1.21 3.99
N PRO A 117 -16.36 0.01 3.44
CA PRO A 117 -17.72 -0.47 3.21
C PRO A 117 -18.32 -1.09 4.48
N ILE A 118 -19.50 -0.61 4.87
CA ILE A 118 -20.33 -1.17 5.94
C ILE A 118 -21.50 -1.92 5.29
N VAL A 119 -21.47 -3.25 5.37
CA VAL A 119 -22.54 -4.09 4.83
C VAL A 119 -23.71 -4.13 5.82
N LEU A 120 -24.87 -3.64 5.39
CA LEU A 120 -26.14 -3.68 6.11
C LEU A 120 -27.03 -4.80 5.53
N GLU A 121 -28.24 -4.98 6.05
CA GLU A 121 -29.16 -6.04 5.58
C GLU A 121 -29.50 -5.84 4.08
N ASP A 122 -30.10 -4.70 3.74
CA ASP A 122 -30.57 -4.40 2.37
C ASP A 122 -29.69 -3.39 1.62
N SER A 123 -28.59 -2.93 2.23
CA SER A 123 -27.75 -1.87 1.67
C SER A 123 -26.27 -2.03 2.04
N ILE A 124 -25.42 -1.22 1.42
CA ILE A 124 -23.98 -1.11 1.73
C ILE A 124 -23.64 0.37 1.81
N LEU A 125 -23.14 0.83 2.96
CA LEU A 125 -22.68 2.20 3.14
C LEU A 125 -21.17 2.27 2.93
N TYR A 126 -20.75 2.99 1.90
CA TYR A 126 -19.37 3.36 1.68
C TYR A 126 -19.05 4.64 2.42
N VAL A 127 -18.08 4.57 3.34
CA VAL A 127 -17.45 5.73 3.97
C VAL A 127 -16.12 5.97 3.27
N ILE A 128 -15.97 7.14 2.65
CA ILE A 128 -14.78 7.50 1.87
C ILE A 128 -14.18 8.76 2.51
N VAL A 129 -12.91 8.71 2.90
CA VAL A 129 -12.21 9.82 3.55
C VAL A 129 -10.87 10.01 2.86
N SER A 130 -10.53 11.25 2.51
CA SER A 130 -9.22 11.61 1.98
C SER A 130 -8.47 12.43 3.00
N ASP A 131 -7.24 12.01 3.31
CA ASP A 131 -6.26 12.80 4.07
C ASP A 131 -5.24 13.51 3.13
N ASP A 132 -5.40 13.32 1.82
CA ASP A 132 -4.55 13.96 0.83
C ASP A 132 -4.68 15.48 0.86
N ALA A 133 -3.57 16.16 0.64
CA ALA A 133 -3.53 17.62 0.45
C ALA A 133 -4.08 18.07 -0.92
N ARG A 134 -4.45 17.14 -1.80
CA ARG A 134 -4.98 17.39 -3.14
C ARG A 134 -6.29 16.63 -3.32
N PRO A 135 -7.21 17.13 -4.19
CA PRO A 135 -8.40 16.38 -4.54
C PRO A 135 -8.05 15.00 -5.12
N ALA A 136 -8.80 13.98 -4.72
CA ALA A 136 -8.66 12.61 -5.18
C ALA A 136 -9.81 12.25 -6.12
N ASP A 137 -9.49 11.58 -7.23
CA ASP A 137 -10.48 10.99 -8.11
C ASP A 137 -10.84 9.60 -7.56
N ILE A 138 -12.11 9.41 -7.23
CA ILE A 138 -12.63 8.16 -6.68
C ILE A 138 -13.35 7.42 -7.80
N ASP A 139 -12.90 6.21 -8.09
CA ASP A 139 -13.47 5.30 -9.08
C ASP A 139 -13.48 3.89 -8.48
N LEU A 140 -14.65 3.46 -7.98
CA LEU A 140 -14.86 2.23 -7.22
C LEU A 140 -16.03 1.42 -7.79
N THR A 141 -15.90 0.11 -7.88
CA THR A 141 -17.01 -0.81 -8.20
C THR A 141 -17.22 -1.78 -7.05
N ASP A 142 -18.41 -1.76 -6.43
CA ASP A 142 -18.76 -2.75 -5.40
C ASP A 142 -18.86 -4.15 -6.02
N LYS A 143 -18.13 -5.13 -5.46
CA LYS A 143 -18.06 -6.50 -6.00
C LYS A 143 -19.36 -7.28 -5.82
N SER A 144 -20.16 -6.94 -4.81
CA SER A 144 -21.36 -7.72 -4.47
C SER A 144 -22.60 -7.32 -5.28
N THR A 145 -22.69 -6.04 -5.65
CA THR A 145 -23.83 -5.44 -6.36
C THR A 145 -23.49 -5.01 -7.79
N GLY A 146 -22.20 -4.83 -8.09
CA GLY A 146 -21.71 -4.29 -9.36
C GLY A 146 -21.90 -2.78 -9.52
N VAL A 147 -22.30 -2.07 -8.45
CA VAL A 147 -22.57 -0.63 -8.51
C VAL A 147 -21.27 0.15 -8.56
N HIS A 148 -21.22 1.10 -9.49
CA HIS A 148 -20.10 1.99 -9.71
C HIS A 148 -20.29 3.30 -8.95
N ILE A 149 -19.28 3.68 -8.16
CA ILE A 149 -19.22 4.93 -7.41
C ILE A 149 -18.09 5.77 -8.01
N THR A 150 -18.45 6.93 -8.56
CA THR A 150 -17.49 7.91 -9.06
C THR A 150 -17.74 9.28 -8.44
N LEU A 151 -16.67 9.91 -7.95
CA LEU A 151 -16.69 11.28 -7.48
C LEU A 151 -15.29 11.89 -7.47
N LYS A 152 -15.22 13.22 -7.43
CA LYS A 152 -13.99 13.94 -7.13
C LYS A 152 -14.05 14.44 -5.70
N LEU A 153 -13.31 13.79 -4.81
CA LEU A 153 -13.30 14.12 -3.39
C LEU A 153 -12.30 15.25 -3.13
N PRO A 154 -12.71 16.41 -2.57
CA PRO A 154 -11.78 17.47 -2.23
C PRO A 154 -10.72 17.00 -1.20
N ALA A 155 -9.58 17.70 -1.17
CA ALA A 155 -8.52 17.45 -0.20
C ALA A 155 -9.05 17.51 1.23
N GLN A 156 -8.70 16.55 2.10
CA GLN A 156 -9.10 16.54 3.52
C GLN A 156 -10.62 16.47 3.75
N HIS A 157 -11.39 15.87 2.82
CA HIS A 157 -12.85 15.75 2.92
C HIS A 157 -13.30 14.29 2.99
N ALA A 158 -14.58 14.11 3.37
CA ALA A 158 -15.24 12.81 3.39
C ALA A 158 -16.51 12.82 2.54
N ALA A 159 -16.85 11.66 2.00
CA ALA A 159 -18.08 11.38 1.29
C ALA A 159 -18.71 10.06 1.76
N LEU A 160 -20.03 9.98 1.66
CA LEU A 160 -20.81 8.79 1.98
C LEU A 160 -21.65 8.38 0.79
N ALA A 161 -21.60 7.11 0.40
CA ALA A 161 -22.45 6.54 -0.65
C ALA A 161 -23.21 5.34 -0.10
N LEU A 162 -24.54 5.36 -0.14
CA LEU A 162 -25.37 4.23 0.26
C LEU A 162 -25.86 3.50 -1.00
N ILE A 163 -25.44 2.25 -1.18
CA ILE A 163 -25.93 1.37 -2.25
C ILE A 163 -27.11 0.57 -1.73
N GLY A 164 -28.24 0.59 -2.44
CA GLY A 164 -29.35 -0.34 -2.22
C GLY A 164 -29.09 -1.66 -2.95
N LYS A 165 -29.09 -2.78 -2.22
CA LYS A 165 -28.78 -4.10 -2.81
C LYS A 165 -29.85 -4.55 -3.81
N LYS A 166 -31.11 -4.21 -3.53
CA LYS A 166 -32.25 -4.53 -4.40
C LYS A 166 -32.27 -3.64 -5.64
N GLU A 167 -32.04 -2.35 -5.45
CA GLU A 167 -32.03 -1.33 -6.51
C GLU A 167 -30.80 -1.47 -7.40
N LYS A 168 -29.70 -2.02 -6.87
CA LYS A 168 -28.37 -2.03 -7.51
C LYS A 168 -28.00 -0.64 -7.99
N ALA A 169 -28.16 0.33 -7.11
CA ALA A 169 -27.86 1.73 -7.36
C ALA A 169 -27.47 2.45 -6.07
N VAL A 170 -26.80 3.59 -6.21
CA VAL A 170 -26.61 4.53 -5.11
C VAL A 170 -27.95 5.20 -4.80
N ILE A 171 -28.51 4.92 -3.62
CA ILE A 171 -29.83 5.40 -3.18
C ILE A 171 -29.75 6.62 -2.28
N ALA A 172 -28.59 6.90 -1.69
CA ALA A 172 -28.32 8.13 -0.94
C ALA A 172 -26.84 8.50 -1.02
N LYS A 173 -26.53 9.80 -0.94
CA LYS A 173 -25.17 10.31 -1.03
C LYS A 173 -24.95 11.59 -0.21
N TYR A 174 -23.73 11.81 0.27
CA TYR A 174 -23.28 13.02 0.96
C TYR A 174 -21.83 13.33 0.60
N GLY A 175 -21.47 14.60 0.42
CA GLY A 175 -20.10 15.01 0.07
C GLY A 175 -19.70 14.73 -1.39
N PHE A 176 -20.69 14.62 -2.28
CA PHE A 176 -20.55 14.42 -3.73
C PHE A 176 -20.64 15.71 -4.51
#